data_AF-A0A850LS06-F1
#
_entry.id   AF-A0A850LS06-F1
#
_cell.length_a   1.000
_cell.length_b   1.000
_cell.length_c   1.000
_cell.angle_alpha   90.00
_cell.angle_beta   90.00
_cell.angle_gamma   90.00
#
_symmetry.space_group_name_H-M   'P 1'
#
loop_
_entity.id
_entity.type
_entity.pdbx_description
1 polymer ?
#
loop_
_entity_poly.entity_id
_entity_poly.type
_entity_poly.pdbx_seq_one_letter_code
_entity_poly.pdbx_strand_id
1 'polypeptide(L)'
;PKNADWTEHIIEESVECVIHSLDTADMNGDGRIDVVTAEMHQGNDPDEVTIYINLGNGISWKKQILSTKGSHYTRIADIENDGDMDIIGANHAGDYQPIELWENKTNK
;
A
#
# COMPACT_ATOMS: atom_id res chain seq x y z
N PRO A 1 -20.09 7.22 -2.55
CA PRO A 1 -21.55 6.90 -2.55
C PRO A 1 -22.36 7.87 -1.68
N LYS A 2 -23.41 8.49 -2.23
CA LYS A 2 -24.36 9.32 -1.47
C LYS A 2 -25.68 8.58 -1.28
N ASN A 3 -25.71 7.68 -0.31
CA ASN A 3 -26.95 7.13 0.26
C ASN A 3 -26.74 7.00 1.77
N ALA A 4 -27.83 7.07 2.55
CA ALA A 4 -27.81 7.49 3.96
C ALA A 4 -26.90 6.68 4.90
N ASP A 5 -26.51 5.45 4.51
CA ASP A 5 -25.70 4.55 5.33
C ASP A 5 -24.21 4.56 4.98
N TRP A 6 -23.80 5.30 3.94
CA TRP A 6 -22.41 5.34 3.46
C TRP A 6 -21.92 6.77 3.32
N THR A 7 -20.80 7.08 3.98
CA THR A 7 -20.07 8.33 3.81
C THR A 7 -18.78 8.07 3.03
N GLU A 8 -18.53 8.88 2.03
CA GLU A 8 -17.31 8.82 1.22
C GLU A 8 -16.24 9.72 1.84
N HIS A 9 -15.02 9.20 1.97
CA HIS A 9 -13.84 9.93 2.40
C HIS A 9 -12.72 9.73 1.38
N ILE A 10 -12.03 10.81 1.04
CA ILE A 10 -10.88 10.78 0.13
C ILE A 10 -9.62 10.57 0.98
N ILE A 11 -8.88 9.50 0.68
CA ILE A 11 -7.58 9.20 1.33
C ILE A 11 -6.47 10.00 0.65
N GLU A 12 -6.48 10.07 -0.67
CA GLU A 12 -5.56 10.82 -1.52
C GLU A 12 -6.36 11.41 -2.70
N GLU A 13 -6.21 12.71 -2.94
CA GLU A 13 -7.00 13.44 -3.95
C GLU A 13 -6.53 13.15 -5.37
N SER A 14 -5.24 12.89 -5.54
CA SER A 14 -4.63 12.67 -6.84
C SER A 14 -3.56 11.62 -6.74
N VAL A 15 -3.91 10.44 -7.23
CA VAL A 15 -2.98 9.35 -7.53
C VAL A 15 -2.86 9.28 -9.04
N GLU A 16 -1.73 8.81 -9.54
CA GLU A 16 -1.66 8.53 -10.96
C GLU A 16 -2.64 7.39 -11.31
N CYS A 17 -3.23 7.44 -12.51
CA CYS A 17 -4.23 6.47 -12.99
C CYS A 17 -3.59 5.10 -13.35
N VAL A 18 -2.66 4.63 -12.51
CA VAL A 18 -1.92 3.38 -12.69
C VAL A 18 -1.78 2.58 -11.39
N ILE A 19 -2.46 2.99 -10.31
CA ILE A 19 -2.61 2.11 -9.15
C ILE A 19 -3.36 0.85 -9.60
N HIS A 20 -2.66 -0.28 -9.55
CA HIS A 20 -3.16 -1.57 -10.01
C HIS A 20 -3.35 -2.56 -8.86
N SER A 21 -2.69 -2.32 -7.73
CA SER A 21 -2.84 -3.11 -6.52
C SER A 21 -3.32 -2.26 -5.35
N LEU A 22 -4.22 -2.84 -4.55
CA LEU A 22 -4.69 -2.28 -3.29
C LEU A 22 -4.88 -3.41 -2.28
N ASP A 23 -4.22 -3.29 -1.13
CA ASP A 23 -4.33 -4.20 0.01
C ASP A 23 -4.60 -3.42 1.31
N THR A 24 -4.96 -4.13 2.38
CA THR A 24 -5.21 -3.54 3.70
C THR A 24 -4.67 -4.43 4.81
N ALA A 25 -3.96 -3.85 5.77
CA ALA A 25 -3.49 -4.53 6.99
C ALA A 25 -3.10 -3.50 8.05
N ASP A 26 -2.92 -3.93 9.30
CA ASP A 26 -2.31 -3.10 10.35
C ASP A 26 -0.78 -3.10 10.12
N MET A 27 -0.27 -2.08 9.44
CA MET A 27 1.12 -2.03 8.97
C MET A 27 2.07 -1.46 10.03
N ASN A 28 1.54 -0.82 11.08
CA ASN A 28 2.33 -0.21 12.14
C ASN A 28 2.05 -0.78 13.54
N GLY A 29 1.22 -1.81 13.65
CA GLY A 29 0.93 -2.55 14.87
C GLY A 29 0.08 -1.77 15.88
N ASP A 30 -0.66 -0.74 15.44
CA ASP A 30 -1.43 0.13 16.33
C ASP A 30 -2.91 -0.28 16.49
N GLY A 31 -3.28 -1.42 15.90
CA GLY A 31 -4.61 -2.01 15.92
C GLY A 31 -5.55 -1.39 14.89
N ARG A 32 -5.08 -0.52 13.99
CA ARG A 32 -5.89 0.12 12.95
C ARG A 32 -5.45 -0.34 11.58
N ILE A 33 -6.44 -0.53 10.71
CA ILE A 33 -6.18 -0.96 9.34
C ILE A 33 -5.69 0.22 8.52
N ASP A 34 -4.54 -0.01 7.90
CA ASP A 34 -3.88 0.85 6.92
C ASP A 34 -4.17 0.37 5.50
N VAL A 35 -3.85 1.19 4.50
CA VAL A 35 -4.04 0.88 3.08
C VAL A 35 -2.68 0.82 2.39
N VAL A 36 -2.45 -0.21 1.58
CA VAL A 36 -1.26 -0.34 0.73
C VAL A 36 -1.69 -0.24 -0.73
N THR A 37 -0.94 0.48 -1.53
CA THR A 37 -1.16 0.64 -2.97
C THR A 37 0.13 0.43 -3.74
N ALA A 38 0.02 -0.01 -4.98
CA ALA A 38 1.15 -0.10 -5.90
C ALA A 38 0.77 0.40 -7.29
N GLU A 39 1.60 1.28 -7.82
CA GLU A 39 1.55 1.78 -9.19
C GLU A 39 2.28 0.80 -10.11
N MET A 40 1.63 0.46 -11.23
CA MET A 40 2.26 -0.33 -12.29
C MET A 40 3.04 0.58 -13.24
N HIS A 41 4.12 0.05 -13.83
CA HIS A 41 4.97 0.70 -14.83
C HIS A 41 4.28 1.04 -16.17
N GLN A 42 3.19 1.80 -16.11
CA GLN A 42 2.41 2.32 -17.23
C GLN A 42 2.15 3.82 -17.07
N GLY A 43 2.61 4.43 -15.97
CA GLY A 43 2.46 5.83 -15.64
C GLY A 43 3.73 6.64 -15.92
N ASN A 44 3.89 7.74 -15.20
CA ASN A 44 5.10 8.55 -15.19
C ASN A 44 5.96 8.14 -14.01
N ASP A 45 7.25 7.95 -14.26
CA ASP A 45 8.19 7.70 -13.18
C ASP A 45 8.20 8.85 -12.14
N PRO A 46 8.36 8.55 -10.84
CA PRO A 46 8.47 7.19 -10.29
C PRO A 46 7.11 6.51 -10.04
N ASP A 47 7.02 5.21 -10.32
CA ASP A 47 5.90 4.39 -9.84
C ASP A 47 6.08 4.06 -8.36
N GLU A 48 5.11 4.41 -7.51
CA GLU A 48 5.19 4.24 -6.08
C GLU A 48 4.54 2.95 -5.57
N VAL A 49 5.17 2.31 -4.58
CA VAL A 49 4.48 1.44 -3.62
C VAL A 49 4.30 2.26 -2.36
N THR A 50 3.05 2.50 -1.98
CA THR A 50 2.69 3.45 -0.92
C THR A 50 1.84 2.79 0.16
N ILE A 51 2.16 3.11 1.42
CA ILE A 51 1.34 2.81 2.59
C ILE A 51 0.65 4.10 3.04
N TYR A 52 -0.65 4.07 3.24
CA TYR A 52 -1.44 5.11 3.89
C TYR A 52 -1.78 4.65 5.30
N ILE A 53 -1.09 5.20 6.30
CA ILE A 53 -1.25 4.86 7.71
C ILE A 53 -2.45 5.60 8.30
N ASN A 54 -3.37 4.88 8.94
CA ASN A 54 -4.57 5.41 9.56
C ASN A 54 -4.29 6.03 10.95
N LEU A 55 -4.51 7.33 11.07
CA LEU A 55 -4.19 8.08 12.30
C LEU A 55 -5.27 8.02 13.38
N GLY A 56 -6.31 7.18 13.24
CA GLY A 56 -7.25 6.91 14.34
C GLY A 56 -8.73 6.93 13.99
N ASN A 57 -9.10 7.58 12.89
CA ASN A 57 -10.50 7.92 12.60
C ASN A 57 -10.94 7.51 11.18
N GLY A 58 -10.06 6.88 10.38
CA GLY A 58 -10.34 6.52 8.98
C GLY A 58 -10.46 7.72 8.03
N ILE A 59 -10.17 8.93 8.50
CA ILE A 59 -10.27 10.19 7.74
C ILE A 59 -8.89 10.84 7.59
N SER A 60 -8.04 10.69 8.61
CA SER A 60 -6.69 11.24 8.64
C SER A 60 -5.68 10.15 8.36
N TRP A 61 -4.89 10.36 7.31
CA TRP A 61 -3.94 9.38 6.79
C TRP A 61 -2.55 9.99 6.69
N LYS A 62 -1.52 9.20 6.98
CA LYS A 62 -0.12 9.56 6.72
C LYS A 62 0.39 8.72 5.55
N LYS A 63 0.70 9.36 4.43
CA LYS A 63 1.34 8.72 3.27
C LYS A 63 2.80 8.37 3.59
N GLN A 64 3.21 7.15 3.27
CA GLN A 64 4.57 6.65 3.36
C GLN A 64 4.92 5.93 2.06
N ILE A 65 5.92 6.43 1.34
CA ILE A 65 6.44 5.79 0.13
C ILE A 65 7.42 4.71 0.55
N LEU A 66 7.15 3.47 0.15
CA LEU A 66 7.97 2.29 0.45
C LEU A 66 8.95 1.97 -0.68
N SER A 67 8.53 2.20 -1.93
CA SER A 67 9.33 1.98 -3.13
C SER A 67 8.97 2.99 -4.22
N THR A 68 9.91 3.26 -5.13
CA THR A 68 9.75 4.10 -6.33
C THR A 68 9.96 3.30 -7.61
N LYS A 69 9.74 1.98 -7.54
CA LYS A 69 9.90 1.02 -8.65
C LYS A 69 8.61 0.24 -8.93
N GLY A 70 7.49 0.75 -8.42
CA GLY A 70 6.17 0.17 -8.61
C GLY A 70 6.01 -1.28 -8.16
N SER A 71 4.81 -1.78 -8.34
CA SER A 71 4.53 -3.22 -8.39
C SER A 71 3.18 -3.42 -9.07
N HIS A 72 3.01 -4.48 -9.85
CA HIS A 72 1.73 -4.76 -10.50
C HIS A 72 0.73 -5.44 -9.56
N TYR A 73 1.23 -6.22 -8.62
CA TYR A 73 0.42 -6.98 -7.71
C TYR A 73 1.11 -7.16 -6.37
N THR A 74 0.37 -6.93 -5.30
CA THR A 74 0.88 -7.06 -3.94
C THR A 74 0.10 -8.11 -3.14
N ARG A 75 0.77 -8.62 -2.09
CA ARG A 75 0.18 -9.45 -1.04
C ARG A 75 0.76 -9.04 0.29
N ILE A 76 -0.05 -9.19 1.34
CA ILE A 76 0.37 -8.91 2.71
C ILE A 76 0.30 -10.21 3.52
N ALA A 77 1.37 -10.48 4.28
CA ALA A 77 1.47 -11.56 5.24
C ALA A 77 2.59 -11.28 6.25
N ASP A 78 2.48 -11.81 7.46
CA ASP A 78 3.59 -11.91 8.41
C ASP A 78 4.42 -13.14 8.04
N ILE A 79 5.55 -12.94 7.35
CA ILE A 79 6.31 -14.02 6.71
C ILE A 79 7.20 -14.74 7.71
N GLU A 80 7.83 -13.99 8.62
CA GLU A 80 8.69 -14.52 9.67
C GLU A 80 7.95 -14.90 10.95
N ASN A 81 6.65 -14.64 11.06
CA ASN A 81 5.84 -14.85 12.26
C ASN A 81 6.36 -14.04 13.45
N ASP A 82 6.68 -12.76 13.23
CA ASP A 82 7.13 -11.84 14.28
C ASP A 82 6.08 -10.81 14.70
N GLY A 83 4.91 -10.83 14.06
CA GLY A 83 3.78 -9.95 14.34
C GLY A 83 3.74 -8.68 13.49
N ASP A 84 4.75 -8.42 12.66
CA ASP A 84 4.75 -7.35 11.67
C ASP A 84 4.25 -7.87 10.32
N MET A 85 3.35 -7.12 9.67
CA MET A 85 2.87 -7.47 8.34
C MET A 85 3.88 -7.00 7.28
N ASP A 86 4.32 -7.92 6.42
CA ASP A 86 5.20 -7.66 5.28
C ASP A 86 4.42 -7.49 3.97
N ILE A 87 5.05 -6.88 2.98
CA ILE A 87 4.49 -6.73 1.63
C ILE A 87 5.32 -7.54 0.63
N ILE A 88 4.66 -8.37 -0.17
CA ILE A 88 5.26 -9.12 -1.28
C ILE A 88 4.74 -8.52 -2.58
N GLY A 89 5.63 -8.22 -3.53
CA GLY A 89 5.32 -7.62 -4.82
C GLY A 89 5.72 -8.49 -6.00
N ALA A 90 5.05 -8.32 -7.13
CA ALA A 90 5.49 -8.84 -8.41
C ALA A 90 5.07 -7.92 -9.56
N ASN A 91 6.02 -7.66 -10.46
CA ASN A 91 5.81 -6.87 -11.67
C ASN A 91 5.41 -7.76 -12.86
N HIS A 92 4.53 -7.25 -13.73
CA HIS A 92 4.06 -7.98 -14.93
C HIS A 92 4.77 -7.56 -16.23
N ALA A 93 5.41 -6.40 -16.24
CA ALA A 93 6.03 -5.76 -17.39
C ALA A 93 7.13 -4.76 -16.94
N GLY A 94 7.89 -4.22 -17.89
CA GLY A 94 9.00 -3.29 -17.64
C GLY A 94 10.37 -3.97 -17.57
N ASP A 95 11.45 -3.19 -17.49
CA ASP A 95 12.83 -3.69 -17.41
C ASP A 95 13.20 -4.24 -16.02
N TYR A 96 12.35 -3.98 -15.01
CA TYR A 96 12.52 -4.42 -13.62
C TYR A 96 11.36 -5.35 -13.22
N GLN A 97 11.62 -6.67 -13.16
CA GLN A 97 10.61 -7.70 -12.88
C GLN A 97 10.98 -8.69 -11.75
N PRO A 98 11.49 -8.24 -10.59
CA PRO A 98 11.69 -9.15 -9.48
C PRO A 98 10.37 -9.55 -8.81
N ILE A 99 10.44 -10.63 -8.03
CA ILE A 99 9.54 -10.83 -6.89
C ILE A 99 10.17 -10.05 -5.73
N GLU A 100 9.41 -9.15 -5.13
CA GLU A 100 9.88 -8.21 -4.13
C GLU A 100 9.36 -8.61 -2.76
N LEU A 101 10.18 -8.40 -1.73
CA LEU A 101 9.76 -8.45 -0.34
C LEU A 101 10.17 -7.14 0.32
N TRP A 102 9.20 -6.44 0.87
CA TRP A 102 9.42 -5.35 1.81
C TRP A 102 9.13 -5.87 3.22
N GLU A 103 10.20 -6.24 3.92
CA GLU A 103 10.18 -6.69 5.32
C GLU A 103 9.86 -5.50 6.24
N ASN A 104 8.84 -5.67 7.08
CA ASN A 104 8.48 -4.71 8.10
C ASN A 104 9.27 -4.99 9.39
N LYS A 105 9.70 -3.93 10.07
CA LYS A 105 10.61 -4.00 11.23
C LYS A 105 10.14 -3.13 12.38
N THR A 106 8.84 -2.84 12.42
CA THR A 106 8.28 -1.91 13.40
C THR A 106 8.43 -2.46 14.83
N ASN A 107 8.49 -3.78 15.00
CA ASN A 107 8.64 -4.48 16.28
C ASN A 107 10.03 -5.12 16.51
N LYS A 108 11.05 -4.81 15.69
CA LYS A 108 12.44 -5.31 15.88
C LYS A 108 13.37 -4.33 16.60
#